data_AF-A0A955MEA5-F1
#
_entry.id   AF-A0A955MEA5-F1
#
_cell.length_a   1.000
_cell.length_b   1.000
_cell.length_c   1.000
_cell.angle_alpha   90.00
_cell.angle_beta   90.00
_cell.angle_gamma   90.00
#
_symmetry.space_group_name_H-M   'P 1'
#
loop_
_entity.id
_entity.type
_entity.pdbx_description
1 polymer ?
#
loop_
_entity_poly.entity_id
_entity_poly.type
_entity_poly.pdbx_seq_one_letter_code
_entity_poly.pdbx_strand_id
1 'polypeptide(L)'
;LNFFALMGLVGLTGIVVNDSIVLVDFVNRFRQEGGQRRESLIKAGEIRLRPVIMTSVTTIGGLISVAYGIGGGDPFLKPMALAIVWGLTFSTLLTLIGIPCFYAIIDDIVSFTKDVFFSSKKSTPAV
;
A
#
# COMPACT_ATOMS: atom_id res chain seq x y z
N LEU A 1 1.11 27.08 11.13
CA LEU A 1 0.27 25.88 10.94
C LEU A 1 -1.19 26.34 10.98
N ASN A 2 -1.96 26.17 9.91
CA ASN A 2 -3.37 26.59 9.88
C ASN A 2 -4.25 25.42 10.38
N PHE A 3 -5.29 25.69 11.18
CA PHE A 3 -6.17 24.65 11.74
C PHE A 3 -6.78 23.76 10.64
N PHE A 4 -7.13 24.35 9.51
CA PHE A 4 -7.66 23.63 8.35
C PHE A 4 -6.65 22.67 7.70
N ALA A 5 -5.34 22.95 7.79
CA ALA A 5 -4.32 22.01 7.32
C ALA A 5 -4.23 20.77 8.23
N LEU A 6 -4.43 20.93 9.55
CA LEU A 6 -4.53 19.81 10.49
C LEU A 6 -5.76 18.94 10.22
N MET A 7 -6.90 19.56 9.91
CA MET A 7 -8.10 18.82 9.48
C MET A 7 -7.82 17.99 8.22
N GLY A 8 -7.04 18.55 7.27
CA GLY A 8 -6.59 17.83 6.08
C GLY A 8 -5.71 16.63 6.41
N LEU A 9 -4.80 16.77 7.39
CA LEU A 9 -3.94 15.67 7.85
C LEU A 9 -4.77 14.52 8.47
N VAL A 10 -5.79 14.86 9.28
CA VAL A 10 -6.70 13.85 9.86
C VAL A 10 -7.52 13.14 8.76
N GLY A 11 -7.98 13.90 7.76
CA GLY A 11 -8.64 13.31 6.59
C GLY A 11 -7.71 12.38 5.80
N LEU A 12 -6.46 12.79 5.60
CA LEU A 12 -5.43 11.99 4.93
C LEU A 12 -5.23 10.64 5.62
N THR A 13 -5.15 10.61 6.96
CA THR A 13 -5.01 9.33 7.69
C THR A 13 -6.13 8.34 7.38
N GLY A 14 -7.37 8.81 7.19
CA GLY A 14 -8.48 7.93 6.79
C GLY A 14 -8.29 7.32 5.40
N ILE A 15 -7.78 8.10 4.45
CA ILE A 15 -7.51 7.62 3.08
C ILE A 15 -6.41 6.56 3.10
N VAL A 16 -5.32 6.81 3.83
CA VAL A 16 -4.19 5.86 3.96
C VAL A 16 -4.61 4.55 4.62
N VAL A 17 -5.46 4.61 5.66
CA VAL A 17 -6.00 3.41 6.31
C VAL A 17 -6.89 2.63 5.36
N ASN A 18 -7.73 3.29 4.56
CA ASN A 18 -8.57 2.61 3.56
C ASN A 18 -7.72 1.87 2.51
N ASP A 19 -6.70 2.53 1.97
CA ASP A 19 -5.77 1.91 1.01
C ASP A 19 -5.08 0.68 1.61
N SER A 20 -4.73 0.73 2.91
CA SER A 20 -4.13 -0.38 3.65
C SER A 20 -5.10 -1.52 3.96
N ILE A 21 -6.37 -1.23 4.21
CA ILE A 21 -7.40 -2.25 4.48
C ILE A 21 -7.71 -3.05 3.22
N VAL A 22 -7.91 -2.38 2.08
CA VAL A 22 -8.15 -3.04 0.78
C VAL A 22 -7.00 -3.99 0.45
N LEU A 23 -5.78 -3.54 0.71
CA LEU A 23 -4.55 -4.31 0.54
C LEU A 23 -4.56 -5.62 1.34
N VAL A 24 -4.93 -5.56 2.62
CA VAL A 24 -4.99 -6.71 3.53
C VAL A 24 -6.13 -7.65 3.15
N ASP A 25 -7.31 -7.11 2.84
CA ASP A 25 -8.46 -7.91 2.42
C ASP A 25 -8.15 -8.71 1.15
N PHE A 26 -7.46 -8.09 0.18
CA PHE A 26 -7.06 -8.76 -1.05
C PHE A 26 -6.11 -9.95 -0.79
N VAL A 27 -5.13 -9.78 0.11
CA VAL A 27 -4.22 -10.89 0.48
C VAL A 27 -4.94 -11.97 1.28
N ASN A 28 -5.89 -11.60 2.14
CA ASN A 28 -6.65 -12.58 2.88
C ASN A 28 -7.54 -13.43 1.96
N ARG A 29 -8.20 -12.80 0.96
CA ARG A 29 -8.96 -13.49 -0.08
C ARG A 29 -8.08 -14.42 -0.91
N PHE A 30 -6.94 -13.93 -1.41
CA PHE A 30 -6.03 -14.75 -2.21
C PHE A 30 -5.47 -15.97 -1.43
N ARG A 31 -5.26 -15.83 -0.12
CA ARG A 31 -4.88 -16.95 0.75
C ARG A 31 -5.99 -18.00 0.91
N GLN A 32 -7.26 -17.60 0.88
CA GLN A 32 -8.40 -18.52 0.97
C GLN A 32 -8.62 -19.30 -0.33
N GLU A 33 -8.21 -18.76 -1.47
CA GLU A 33 -8.34 -19.39 -2.79
C GLU A 33 -7.27 -20.47 -3.10
N GLY A 34 -6.38 -20.78 -2.16
CA GLY A 34 -5.49 -21.95 -2.25
C GLY A 34 -4.26 -21.83 -3.18
N GLY A 35 -3.89 -20.61 -3.61
CA GLY A 35 -2.74 -20.39 -4.49
C GLY A 35 -1.39 -20.80 -3.89
N GLN A 36 -0.49 -21.40 -4.70
CA GLN A 36 0.87 -21.74 -4.30
C GLN A 36 1.66 -20.49 -3.85
N ARG A 37 2.07 -20.45 -2.57
CA ARG A 37 2.66 -19.30 -1.84
C ARG A 37 3.57 -18.36 -2.66
N ARG A 38 4.41 -18.88 -3.55
CA ARG A 38 5.42 -18.10 -4.29
C ARG A 38 4.86 -17.41 -5.55
N GLU A 39 3.94 -18.04 -6.26
CA GLU A 39 3.24 -17.41 -7.40
C GLU A 39 2.19 -16.40 -6.91
N SER A 40 1.57 -16.69 -5.75
CA SER A 40 0.64 -15.82 -5.04
C SER A 40 1.27 -14.49 -4.62
N LEU A 41 2.53 -14.49 -4.19
CA LEU A 41 3.23 -13.29 -3.72
C LEU A 41 3.60 -12.34 -4.86
N ILE A 42 4.04 -12.88 -6.01
CA ILE A 42 4.35 -12.10 -7.22
C ILE A 42 3.07 -11.48 -7.79
N LYS A 43 2.00 -12.29 -7.93
CA LYS A 43 0.68 -11.79 -8.32
C LYS A 43 0.12 -10.78 -7.32
N ALA A 44 0.30 -10.98 -6.01
CA ALA A 44 -0.13 -9.99 -5.02
C ALA A 44 0.55 -8.62 -5.23
N GLY A 45 1.84 -8.58 -5.59
CA GLY A 45 2.52 -7.34 -5.96
C GLY A 45 1.85 -6.61 -7.13
N GLU A 46 1.64 -7.29 -8.26
CA GLU A 46 0.99 -6.69 -9.44
C GLU A 46 -0.47 -6.30 -9.20
N ILE A 47 -1.23 -7.12 -8.48
CA ILE A 47 -2.66 -6.88 -8.27
C ILE A 47 -2.89 -5.69 -7.32
N ARG A 48 -1.90 -5.31 -6.50
CA ARG A 48 -1.99 -4.17 -5.58
C ARG A 48 -1.57 -2.85 -6.21
N LEU A 49 -0.60 -2.86 -7.11
CA LEU A 49 -0.12 -1.65 -7.77
C LEU A 49 -1.25 -0.96 -8.58
N ARG A 50 -2.13 -1.73 -9.24
CA ARG A 50 -3.20 -1.16 -10.06
C ARG A 50 -4.28 -0.43 -9.24
N PRO A 51 -4.88 -1.02 -8.18
CA PRO A 51 -5.88 -0.35 -7.35
C PRO A 51 -5.33 0.87 -6.59
N VAL A 52 -4.14 0.77 -5.99
CA VAL A 52 -3.56 1.89 -5.19
C VAL A 52 -3.26 3.10 -6.07
N ILE A 53 -2.74 2.87 -7.28
CA ILE A 53 -2.53 3.95 -8.25
C ILE A 53 -3.88 4.54 -8.69
N MET A 54 -4.88 3.70 -8.97
CA MET A 54 -6.20 4.15 -9.41
C MET A 54 -6.88 5.05 -8.36
N THR A 55 -6.86 4.67 -7.09
CA THR A 55 -7.44 5.48 -6.00
C THR A 55 -6.65 6.77 -5.81
N SER A 56 -5.32 6.69 -5.74
CA SER A 56 -4.45 7.86 -5.57
C SER A 56 -4.64 8.88 -6.68
N VAL A 57 -4.65 8.45 -7.95
CA VAL A 57 -4.86 9.33 -9.11
C VAL A 57 -6.25 9.96 -9.08
N THR A 58 -7.28 9.19 -8.73
CA THR A 58 -8.65 9.70 -8.63
C THR A 58 -8.76 10.80 -7.56
N THR A 59 -8.19 10.56 -6.38
CA THR A 59 -8.21 11.52 -5.27
C THR A 59 -7.36 12.77 -5.57
N ILE A 60 -6.16 12.59 -6.10
CA ILE A 60 -5.27 13.70 -6.47
C ILE A 60 -5.92 14.54 -7.58
N GLY A 61 -6.49 13.91 -8.61
CA GLY A 61 -7.17 14.62 -9.69
C GLY A 61 -8.37 15.43 -9.20
N GLY A 62 -9.19 14.85 -8.31
CA GLY A 62 -10.31 15.56 -7.70
C GLY A 62 -9.87 16.75 -6.87
N LEU A 63 -8.85 16.57 -6.02
CA LEU A 63 -8.39 17.60 -5.10
C LEU A 63 -7.49 18.66 -5.73
N ILE A 64 -6.85 18.37 -6.87
CA ILE A 64 -6.08 19.36 -7.64
C ILE A 64 -6.99 20.52 -8.08
N SER A 65 -8.21 20.23 -8.53
CA SER A 65 -9.16 21.27 -8.94
C SER A 65 -9.49 22.23 -7.79
N VAL A 66 -9.68 21.69 -6.58
CA VAL A 66 -9.95 22.43 -5.35
C VAL A 66 -8.70 23.18 -4.85
N ALA A 67 -7.54 22.53 -4.87
CA ALA A 67 -6.28 23.09 -4.42
C ALA A 67 -5.85 24.31 -5.23
N TYR A 68 -5.99 24.23 -6.56
CA TYR A 68 -5.71 25.35 -7.46
C TYR A 68 -6.89 26.33 -7.59
N GLY A 69 -8.07 26.00 -7.05
CA GLY A 69 -9.24 26.88 -7.01
C GLY A 69 -9.85 27.14 -8.38
N ILE A 70 -9.87 26.13 -9.26
CA ILE A 70 -10.46 26.23 -10.59
C ILE A 70 -11.98 26.37 -10.42
N GLY A 71 -12.52 27.55 -10.74
CA GLY A 71 -13.95 27.87 -10.57
C GLY A 71 -14.31 28.60 -9.26
N GLY A 72 -13.33 28.97 -8.45
CA GLY A 72 -13.51 29.65 -7.16
C GLY A 72 -12.65 29.00 -6.08
N GLY A 73 -11.90 29.80 -5.33
CA GLY A 73 -10.96 29.29 -4.33
C GLY A 73 -11.40 29.64 -2.91
N ASP A 74 -11.95 28.67 -2.18
CA ASP A 74 -12.24 28.84 -0.76
C ASP A 74 -10.93 28.87 0.06
N PRO A 75 -10.66 29.94 0.84
CA PRO A 75 -9.47 30.07 1.67
C PRO A 75 -9.29 28.95 2.71
N PHE A 76 -10.36 28.26 3.09
CA PHE A 76 -10.35 27.16 4.06
C PHE A 76 -10.08 25.81 3.39
N LEU A 77 -10.67 25.56 2.21
CA LEU A 77 -10.49 24.31 1.49
C LEU A 77 -9.13 24.21 0.82
N LYS A 78 -8.58 25.33 0.32
CA LYS A 78 -7.25 25.37 -0.31
C LYS A 78 -6.13 24.74 0.54
N PRO A 79 -5.87 25.21 1.79
CA PRO A 79 -4.80 24.64 2.60
C PRO A 79 -5.06 23.18 3.00
N MET A 80 -6.34 22.79 3.12
CA MET A 80 -6.72 21.42 3.42
C MET A 80 -6.43 20.49 2.23
N ALA A 81 -6.87 20.87 1.03
CA ALA A 81 -6.66 20.12 -0.20
C ALA A 81 -5.18 19.99 -0.55
N LEU A 82 -4.40 21.07 -0.38
CA LEU A 82 -2.96 21.05 -0.64
C LEU A 82 -2.23 20.06 0.28
N ALA A 83 -2.59 20.01 1.56
CA ALA A 83 -2.02 19.06 2.53
C ALA A 83 -2.34 17.61 2.15
N ILE A 84 -3.59 17.34 1.74
CA ILE A 84 -4.01 16.00 1.34
C ILE A 84 -3.29 15.57 0.06
N VAL A 85 -3.24 16.41 -0.98
CA VAL A 85 -2.60 16.07 -2.27
C VAL A 85 -1.14 15.70 -2.09
N TRP A 86 -0.36 16.53 -1.40
CA TRP A 86 1.06 16.26 -1.19
C TRP A 86 1.29 15.09 -0.24
N GLY A 87 0.50 14.98 0.83
CA GLY A 87 0.58 13.86 1.76
C GLY A 87 0.26 12.52 1.09
N LEU A 88 -0.77 12.47 0.24
CA LEU A 88 -1.15 11.26 -0.49
C LEU A 88 -0.09 10.90 -1.51
N THR A 89 0.35 11.88 -2.30
CA THR A 89 1.40 11.66 -3.30
C THR A 89 2.64 11.05 -2.66
N PHE A 90 3.07 11.59 -1.51
CA PHE A 90 4.21 11.06 -0.76
C PHE A 90 3.93 9.66 -0.19
N SER A 91 2.75 9.43 0.40
CA SER A 91 2.35 8.12 0.95
C SER A 91 2.27 7.04 -0.14
N THR A 92 1.71 7.38 -1.30
CA THR A 92 1.60 6.47 -2.45
C THR A 92 2.97 6.14 -3.01
N LEU A 93 3.88 7.13 -3.12
CA LEU A 93 5.28 6.90 -3.50
C LEU A 93 6.00 5.98 -2.51
N LEU A 94 5.86 6.25 -1.20
CA LEU A 94 6.41 5.37 -0.18
C LEU A 94 5.83 3.96 -0.25
N THR A 95 4.55 3.82 -0.54
CA THR A 95 3.90 2.51 -0.66
C THR A 95 4.36 1.78 -1.91
N LEU A 96 4.55 2.49 -3.03
CA LEU A 96 5.04 1.92 -4.29
C LEU A 96 6.46 1.34 -4.14
N ILE A 97 7.31 1.97 -3.32
CA ILE A 97 8.65 1.49 -2.95
C ILE A 97 8.58 0.50 -1.78
N GLY A 98 7.63 0.68 -0.86
CA GLY A 98 7.41 -0.20 0.28
C GLY A 98 6.97 -1.60 -0.15
N ILE A 99 6.14 -1.71 -1.20
CA ILE A 99 5.68 -3.01 -1.74
C ILE A 99 6.85 -3.92 -2.15
N PRO A 100 7.82 -3.51 -2.99
CA PRO A 100 8.96 -4.36 -3.33
C PRO A 100 9.84 -4.68 -2.11
N CYS A 101 9.99 -3.76 -1.15
CA CYS A 101 10.71 -4.04 0.10
C CYS A 101 9.99 -5.08 0.96
N PHE A 102 8.67 -4.95 1.15
CA PHE A 102 7.85 -5.94 1.87
C PHE A 102 7.85 -7.29 1.15
N TYR A 103 7.82 -7.29 -0.18
CA TYR A 103 7.97 -8.50 -0.98
C TYR A 103 9.32 -9.19 -0.71
N ALA A 104 10.43 -8.44 -0.76
CA ALA A 104 11.76 -8.96 -0.48
C ALA A 104 11.87 -9.55 0.93
N ILE A 105 11.32 -8.85 1.94
CA ILE A 105 11.30 -9.33 3.33
C ILE A 105 10.51 -10.63 3.46
N ILE A 106 9.36 -10.76 2.81
CA ILE A 106 8.57 -11.99 2.86
C ILE A 106 9.30 -13.13 2.15
N ASP A 107 9.94 -12.88 1.01
CA ASP A 107 10.73 -13.90 0.30
C ASP A 107 11.93 -14.38 1.14
N ASP A 108 12.61 -13.47 1.83
CA ASP A 108 13.70 -13.80 2.78
C ASP A 108 13.20 -14.63 3.96
N ILE A 109 12.09 -14.25 4.59
CA ILE A 109 11.52 -15.01 5.72
C ILE A 109 11.09 -16.42 5.27
N VAL A 110 10.51 -16.54 4.07
CA VAL A 110 10.08 -17.83 3.53
C VAL A 110 11.27 -18.71 3.16
N SER A 111 12.35 -18.16 2.60
CA SER A 111 13.57 -18.91 2.29
C SER A 111 14.26 -19.43 3.57
N PHE A 112 14.35 -18.60 4.60
CA PHE A 112 14.91 -18.96 5.90
C PHE A 112 14.12 -20.06 6.61
N THR A 113 12.79 -20.01 6.53
CA THR A 113 11.93 -21.05 7.14
C THR A 113 12.06 -22.39 6.39
N LYS A 114 12.32 -22.35 5.08
CA LYS A 114 12.56 -23.56 4.27
C LYS A 114 13.88 -24.22 4.65
N ASP A 115 14.94 -23.45 4.87
CA ASP A 115 16.25 -23.97 5.25
C ASP A 115 16.25 -24.58 6.66
N VAL A 116 15.51 -23.98 7.59
CA VAL A 116 15.31 -24.53 8.95
C VAL A 116 14.50 -25.83 8.93
N PHE A 117 13.49 -25.96 8.07
CA PHE A 117 12.65 -27.17 8.01
C PHE A 117 13.27 -28.30 7.15
N PHE A 118 14.14 -28.00 6.19
CA PHE A 118 14.79 -29.01 5.34
C PHE A 118 16.07 -29.61 5.93
N SER A 119 16.62 -29.05 7.03
CA SER A 119 17.81 -29.60 7.71
C SER A 119 17.54 -30.81 8.62
N SER A 120 16.28 -31.26 8.77
CA SER A 120 15.92 -32.42 9.61
C SER A 120 15.44 -33.65 8.81
N LYS A 121 15.98 -33.87 7.61
CA LYS A 121 15.74 -35.12 6.86
C LYS A 121 16.98 -35.70 6.16
N LYS A 122 18.16 -35.49 6.74
CA LYS A 122 19.42 -36.11 6.29
C LYS A 122 20.22 -36.72 7.44
N SER A 123 19.63 -37.73 8.09
CA SER A 123 20.33 -38.73 8.90
C SER A 123 19.76 -40.12 8.56
N THR A 124 20.31 -40.69 7.49
CA THR A 124 20.70 -42.10 7.16
C THR A 124 20.00 -43.25 7.94
N PRO A 125 19.70 -44.43 7.32
CA PRO A 125 20.71 -45.26 6.66
C PRO A 125 20.40 -45.70 5.22
N ALA A 126 21.44 -45.65 4.40
CA ALA A 126 21.65 -46.68 3.40
C ALA A 126 22.42 -47.83 4.08
N VAL A 127 22.08 -49.04 3.66
CA VAL A 127 22.60 -50.37 4.04
C VAL A 127 22.00 -50.97 5.30
#